data_AF-A0A963EBN9-F1
#
_entry.id   AF-A0A963EBN9-F1
#
_cell.length_a   1.000
_cell.length_b   1.000
_cell.length_c   1.000
_cell.angle_alpha   90.00
_cell.angle_beta   90.00
_cell.angle_gamma   90.00
#
_symmetry.space_group_name_H-M   'P 1'
#
loop_
_entity.id
_entity.type
_entity.pdbx_description
1 polymer ?
#
loop_
_entity_poly.entity_id
_entity_poly.type
_entity_poly.pdbx_seq_one_letter_code
_entity_poly.pdbx_strand_id
1 'polypeptide(L)'
;MALKETLAPRESNCTSAQEFAALAAEALTDPADKAYAKYLLEQGETAAQMPPDYIAVAECALGLDDREFAMSIYAQAEEMCFEAMEFAAVGHSLAVNTDQVEKAKALLQRAADEASKPNEYLTISGYAANDLKDDALAAELLAKVDANAKSLADYSKLVKTLIDAGETDTAKTFLKKAERYLSGIADTLSYAEQIKQLFDDNDWARSTLEEAE
;
A
#
# COMPACT_ATOMS: atom_id res chain seq x y z
N MET A 1 -23.48 10.47 -23.71
CA MET A 1 -24.10 9.34 -22.99
C MET A 1 -23.09 8.21 -23.06
N ALA A 2 -22.64 7.65 -21.94
CA ALA A 2 -21.61 6.62 -21.91
C ALA A 2 -22.20 5.22 -22.20
N LEU A 3 -22.96 5.12 -23.28
CA LEU A 3 -23.55 3.86 -23.73
C LEU A 3 -22.61 3.14 -24.69
N LYS A 4 -22.83 1.84 -24.89
CA LYS A 4 -22.05 0.99 -25.82
C LYS A 4 -21.73 1.66 -27.16
N GLU A 5 -22.68 2.33 -27.79
CA GLU A 5 -22.50 2.98 -29.10
C GLU A 5 -21.35 4.01 -29.12
N THR A 6 -21.11 4.67 -27.99
CA THR A 6 -20.07 5.71 -27.85
C THR A 6 -18.73 5.17 -27.37
N LEU A 7 -18.74 4.01 -26.69
CA LEU A 7 -17.56 3.42 -26.07
C LEU A 7 -16.95 2.30 -26.91
N ALA A 8 -17.73 1.57 -27.71
CA ALA A 8 -17.27 0.48 -28.57
C ALA A 8 -16.13 0.87 -29.54
N PRO A 9 -16.07 2.09 -30.12
CA PRO A 9 -14.91 2.48 -30.93
C PRO A 9 -13.61 2.56 -30.13
N ARG A 10 -13.69 2.83 -28.82
CA ARG A 10 -12.54 2.92 -27.91
C ARG A 10 -12.12 1.54 -27.41
N GLU A 11 -13.07 0.63 -27.22
CA GLU A 11 -12.82 -0.77 -26.85
C GLU A 11 -11.79 -1.43 -27.78
N SER A 12 -11.86 -1.18 -29.09
CA SER A 12 -10.89 -1.72 -30.06
C SER A 12 -9.45 -1.24 -29.87
N ASN A 13 -9.22 -0.21 -29.05
CA ASN A 13 -7.90 0.29 -28.70
C ASN A 13 -7.47 -0.17 -27.30
N CYS A 14 -8.33 -0.84 -26.53
CA CYS A 14 -7.95 -1.41 -25.25
C CYS A 14 -7.05 -2.63 -25.48
N THR A 15 -5.91 -2.64 -24.79
CA THR A 15 -4.88 -3.68 -24.89
C THR A 15 -4.50 -4.28 -23.54
N SER A 16 -5.06 -3.74 -22.45
CA SER A 16 -4.76 -4.14 -21.07
C SER A 16 -6.03 -4.24 -20.23
N ALA A 17 -5.97 -5.04 -19.16
CA ALA A 17 -7.07 -5.20 -18.22
C ALA A 17 -7.52 -3.86 -17.60
N GLN A 18 -6.57 -2.97 -17.30
CA GLN A 18 -6.83 -1.65 -16.73
C GLN A 18 -7.60 -0.74 -17.69
N GLU A 19 -7.26 -0.78 -18.99
CA GLU A 19 -7.99 0.00 -20.00
C GLU A 19 -9.43 -0.51 -20.16
N PHE A 20 -9.62 -1.84 -20.13
CA PHE A 20 -10.96 -2.43 -20.14
C PHE A 20 -11.74 -2.09 -18.87
N ALA A 21 -11.13 -2.18 -17.68
CA ALA A 21 -11.76 -1.82 -16.41
C ALA A 21 -12.11 -0.32 -16.34
N ALA A 22 -11.25 0.56 -16.85
CA ALA A 22 -11.53 1.99 -16.94
C ALA A 22 -12.71 2.27 -17.88
N LEU A 23 -12.74 1.62 -19.06
CA LEU A 23 -13.86 1.76 -19.99
C LEU A 23 -15.16 1.17 -19.41
N ALA A 24 -15.09 0.09 -18.64
CA ALA A 24 -16.22 -0.47 -17.91
C ALA A 24 -16.75 0.49 -16.85
N ALA A 25 -15.86 1.15 -16.09
CA ALA A 25 -16.25 2.19 -15.14
C ALA A 25 -16.95 3.37 -15.83
N GLU A 26 -16.47 3.78 -17.02
CA GLU A 26 -17.16 4.80 -17.82
C GLU A 26 -18.55 4.36 -18.26
N ALA A 27 -18.72 3.10 -18.65
CA ALA A 27 -20.03 2.54 -19.00
C ALA A 27 -21.01 2.52 -17.81
N LEU A 28 -20.54 2.70 -16.57
CA LEU A 28 -21.40 2.85 -15.38
C LEU A 28 -21.80 4.30 -15.09
N THR A 29 -21.31 5.27 -15.86
CA THR A 29 -21.73 6.68 -15.73
C THR A 29 -23.09 6.91 -16.38
N ASP A 30 -23.91 7.81 -15.81
CA ASP A 30 -25.30 8.00 -16.24
C ASP A 30 -25.42 8.48 -17.71
N PRO A 31 -26.26 7.83 -18.55
CA PRO A 31 -27.04 6.62 -18.27
C PRO A 31 -26.17 5.36 -18.26
N ALA A 32 -26.25 4.59 -17.16
CA ALA A 32 -25.42 3.41 -16.95
C ALA A 32 -25.83 2.22 -17.84
N ASP A 33 -24.84 1.58 -18.45
CA ASP A 33 -24.95 0.35 -19.24
C ASP A 33 -24.21 -0.80 -18.53
N LYS A 34 -24.81 -1.33 -17.46
CA LYS A 34 -24.23 -2.42 -16.64
C LYS A 34 -23.92 -3.68 -17.48
N ALA A 35 -24.72 -3.95 -18.51
CA ALA A 35 -24.50 -5.13 -19.36
C ALA A 35 -23.24 -4.98 -20.20
N TYR A 36 -23.00 -3.80 -20.77
CA TYR A 36 -21.79 -3.54 -21.53
C TYR A 36 -20.56 -3.40 -20.62
N ALA A 37 -20.70 -2.78 -19.44
CA ALA A 37 -19.63 -2.76 -18.45
C ALA A 37 -19.18 -4.19 -18.06
N LYS A 38 -20.12 -5.11 -17.82
CA LYS A 38 -19.80 -6.52 -17.55
C LYS A 38 -19.03 -7.18 -18.69
N TYR A 39 -19.46 -6.99 -19.93
CA TYR A 39 -18.76 -7.49 -21.11
C TYR A 39 -17.32 -6.97 -21.20
N LEU A 40 -17.10 -5.67 -20.94
CA LEU A 40 -15.76 -5.08 -20.91
C LEU A 40 -14.88 -5.71 -19.82
N LEU A 41 -15.45 -6.03 -18.65
CA LEU A 41 -14.69 -6.72 -17.60
C LEU A 41 -14.32 -8.16 -17.95
N GLU A 42 -15.15 -8.90 -18.69
CA GLU A 42 -14.79 -10.23 -19.22
C GLU A 42 -13.63 -10.13 -20.23
N GLN A 43 -13.57 -9.07 -21.03
CA GLN A 43 -12.39 -8.78 -21.87
C GLN A 43 -11.17 -8.40 -21.02
N GLY A 44 -11.38 -7.61 -19.96
CA GLY A 44 -10.34 -7.24 -19.02
C GLY A 44 -9.72 -8.45 -18.30
N GLU A 45 -10.54 -9.38 -17.84
CA GLU A 45 -10.09 -10.67 -17.28
C GLU A 45 -9.25 -11.45 -18.29
N THR A 46 -9.70 -11.54 -19.54
CA THR A 46 -8.95 -12.24 -20.61
C THR A 46 -7.60 -11.57 -20.91
N ALA A 47 -7.51 -10.25 -20.73
CA ALA A 47 -6.30 -9.46 -20.94
C ALA A 47 -5.37 -9.41 -19.71
N ALA A 48 -5.81 -9.91 -18.55
CA ALA A 48 -5.04 -9.83 -17.32
C ALA A 48 -3.85 -10.81 -17.33
N GLN A 49 -2.70 -10.32 -16.90
CA GLN A 49 -1.44 -11.08 -16.88
C GLN A 49 -0.77 -11.09 -15.51
N MET A 50 -1.06 -10.08 -14.69
CA MET A 50 -0.42 -9.84 -13.39
C MET A 50 -1.48 -9.61 -12.31
N PRO A 51 -1.20 -9.87 -11.02
CA PRO A 51 -2.16 -9.62 -9.94
C PRO A 51 -2.81 -8.22 -9.94
N PRO A 52 -2.09 -7.10 -10.21
CA PRO A 52 -2.71 -5.78 -10.33
C PRO A 52 -3.76 -5.66 -11.45
N ASP A 53 -3.62 -6.42 -12.53
CA ASP A 53 -4.58 -6.44 -13.64
C ASP A 53 -5.92 -7.03 -13.16
N TYR A 54 -5.84 -8.17 -12.47
CA TYR A 54 -7.01 -8.82 -11.87
C TYR A 54 -7.65 -7.96 -10.78
N ILE A 55 -6.85 -7.30 -9.92
CA ILE A 55 -7.39 -6.37 -8.90
C ILE A 55 -8.22 -5.27 -9.56
N ALA A 56 -7.72 -4.64 -10.63
CA ALA A 56 -8.46 -3.58 -11.33
C ALA A 56 -9.82 -4.06 -11.88
N VAL A 57 -9.85 -5.27 -12.44
CA VAL A 57 -11.09 -5.89 -12.93
C VAL A 57 -12.05 -6.20 -11.77
N ALA A 58 -11.54 -6.75 -10.66
CA ALA A 58 -12.34 -7.11 -9.50
C ALA A 58 -12.96 -5.88 -8.81
N GLU A 59 -12.19 -4.82 -8.62
CA GLU A 59 -12.67 -3.57 -8.02
C GLU A 59 -13.77 -2.93 -8.87
N CYS A 60 -13.60 -2.93 -10.20
CA CYS A 60 -14.64 -2.45 -11.10
C CYS A 60 -15.90 -3.33 -10.99
N ALA A 61 -15.76 -4.66 -10.96
CA ALA A 61 -16.87 -5.60 -10.80
C ALA A 61 -17.69 -5.36 -9.52
N LEU A 62 -17.03 -4.99 -8.41
CA LEU A 62 -17.72 -4.57 -7.19
C LEU A 62 -18.62 -3.34 -7.43
N GLY A 63 -18.17 -2.39 -8.25
CA GLY A 63 -18.96 -1.22 -8.67
C GLY A 63 -20.18 -1.57 -9.53
N LEU A 64 -20.22 -2.75 -10.14
CA LEU A 64 -21.41 -3.29 -10.82
C LEU A 64 -22.42 -3.94 -9.87
N ASP A 65 -22.07 -4.12 -8.60
CA ASP A 65 -22.70 -5.04 -7.65
C ASP A 65 -22.54 -6.53 -8.03
N ASP A 66 -21.58 -6.89 -8.90
CA ASP A 66 -21.30 -8.29 -9.29
C ASP A 66 -20.25 -8.91 -8.37
N ARG A 67 -20.66 -9.12 -7.12
CA ARG A 67 -19.78 -9.61 -6.05
C ARG A 67 -19.23 -11.01 -6.34
N GLU A 68 -20.02 -11.88 -6.95
CA GLU A 68 -19.59 -13.24 -7.27
C GLU A 68 -18.45 -13.22 -8.27
N PHE A 69 -18.60 -12.45 -9.36
CA PHE A 69 -17.54 -12.27 -10.34
C PHE A 69 -16.31 -11.59 -9.74
N ALA A 70 -16.48 -10.52 -8.96
CA ALA A 70 -15.36 -9.86 -8.30
C ALA A 70 -14.54 -10.85 -7.44
N MET A 71 -15.21 -11.70 -6.67
CA MET A 71 -14.52 -12.68 -5.81
C MET A 71 -13.81 -13.77 -6.61
N SER A 72 -14.34 -14.19 -7.76
CA SER A 72 -13.62 -15.12 -8.64
C SER A 72 -12.37 -14.47 -9.25
N ILE A 73 -12.42 -13.19 -9.59
CA ILE A 73 -11.26 -12.45 -10.10
C ILE A 73 -10.19 -12.27 -9.01
N TYR A 74 -10.57 -11.95 -7.77
CA TYR A 74 -9.59 -11.90 -6.66
C TYR A 74 -8.93 -13.25 -6.39
N ALA A 75 -9.65 -14.37 -6.57
CA ALA A 75 -9.05 -15.70 -6.45
C ALA A 75 -7.97 -15.92 -7.53
N GLN A 76 -8.23 -15.51 -8.77
CA GLN A 76 -7.22 -15.55 -9.84
C GLN A 76 -6.04 -14.62 -9.55
N ALA A 77 -6.29 -13.41 -9.02
CA ALA A 77 -5.24 -12.48 -8.62
C ALA A 77 -4.29 -13.12 -7.59
N GLU A 78 -4.85 -13.79 -6.59
CA GLU A 78 -4.10 -14.52 -5.56
C GLU A 78 -3.29 -15.69 -6.14
N GLU A 79 -3.87 -16.48 -7.05
CA GLU A 79 -3.18 -17.60 -7.71
C GLU A 79 -1.97 -17.13 -8.55
N MET A 80 -2.03 -15.90 -9.05
CA MET A 80 -0.98 -15.27 -9.86
C MET A 80 0.09 -14.55 -9.03
N CYS A 81 -0.03 -14.51 -7.71
CA CYS A 81 0.97 -13.88 -6.85
C CYS A 81 2.20 -14.80 -6.65
N PHE A 82 3.39 -14.22 -6.75
CA PHE A 82 4.69 -14.86 -6.53
C PHE A 82 5.60 -14.06 -5.59
N GLU A 83 5.35 -12.76 -5.43
CA GLU A 83 6.15 -11.87 -4.58
C GLU A 83 5.33 -11.27 -3.43
N ALA A 84 6.01 -10.92 -2.34
CA ALA A 84 5.42 -10.33 -1.14
C ALA A 84 4.47 -9.16 -1.44
N MET A 85 4.87 -8.24 -2.34
CA MET A 85 4.08 -7.05 -2.64
C MET A 85 2.84 -7.35 -3.49
N GLU A 86 2.82 -8.47 -4.22
CA GLU A 86 1.64 -8.91 -4.95
C GLU A 86 0.58 -9.45 -3.98
N PHE A 87 0.98 -10.30 -3.03
CA PHE A 87 0.11 -10.71 -1.92
C PHE A 87 -0.40 -9.52 -1.11
N ALA A 88 0.49 -8.55 -0.83
CA ALA A 88 0.13 -7.33 -0.12
C ALA A 88 -0.94 -6.53 -0.87
N ALA A 89 -0.81 -6.39 -2.19
CA ALA A 89 -1.76 -5.64 -3.01
C ALA A 89 -3.15 -6.32 -3.05
N VAL A 90 -3.20 -7.65 -3.21
CA VAL A 90 -4.47 -8.39 -3.17
C VAL A 90 -5.12 -8.30 -1.78
N GLY A 91 -4.32 -8.48 -0.72
CA GLY A 91 -4.78 -8.36 0.66
C GLY A 91 -5.33 -6.98 0.99
N HIS A 92 -4.61 -5.93 0.60
CA HIS A 92 -5.03 -4.53 0.74
C HIS A 92 -6.37 -4.28 0.04
N SER A 93 -6.48 -4.63 -1.24
CA SER A 93 -7.69 -4.39 -2.01
C SER A 93 -8.90 -5.14 -1.42
N LEU A 94 -8.71 -6.39 -0.96
CA LEU A 94 -9.77 -7.12 -0.26
C LEU A 94 -10.18 -6.45 1.06
N ALA A 95 -9.22 -5.94 1.84
CA ALA A 95 -9.50 -5.24 3.10
C ALA A 95 -10.31 -3.95 2.88
N VAL A 96 -9.97 -3.18 1.84
CA VAL A 96 -10.60 -1.89 1.56
C VAL A 96 -11.97 -2.04 0.90
N ASN A 97 -12.10 -2.97 -0.06
CA ASN A 97 -13.24 -3.00 -0.95
C ASN A 97 -14.26 -4.10 -0.62
N THR A 98 -13.98 -4.98 0.34
CA THR A 98 -14.83 -6.16 0.62
C THR A 98 -15.01 -6.40 2.12
N ASP A 99 -15.81 -7.42 2.46
CA ASP A 99 -15.97 -7.91 3.85
C ASP A 99 -15.05 -9.10 4.16
N GLN A 100 -14.11 -9.43 3.26
CA GLN A 100 -13.22 -10.59 3.38
C GLN A 100 -12.02 -10.31 4.28
N VAL A 101 -12.27 -9.79 5.48
CA VAL A 101 -11.25 -9.33 6.44
C VAL A 101 -10.25 -10.43 6.79
N GLU A 102 -10.72 -11.66 7.06
CA GLU A 102 -9.84 -12.78 7.41
C GLU A 102 -8.96 -13.21 6.23
N LYS A 103 -9.48 -13.17 5.00
CA LYS A 103 -8.70 -13.49 3.81
C LYS A 103 -7.66 -12.42 3.52
N ALA A 104 -8.05 -11.15 3.63
CA ALA A 104 -7.15 -10.02 3.52
C ALA A 104 -6.01 -10.10 4.54
N LYS A 105 -6.34 -10.40 5.81
CA LYS A 105 -5.36 -10.62 6.87
C LYS A 105 -4.39 -11.76 6.56
N ALA A 106 -4.90 -12.90 6.07
CA ALA A 106 -4.05 -14.03 5.69
C ALA A 106 -3.07 -13.67 4.57
N LEU A 107 -3.51 -12.89 3.58
CA LEU A 107 -2.65 -12.42 2.48
C LEU A 107 -1.61 -11.41 2.96
N LEU A 108 -1.97 -10.47 3.83
CA LEU A 108 -1.01 -9.54 4.43
C LEU A 108 0.01 -10.27 5.33
N GLN A 109 -0.39 -11.31 6.05
CA GLN A 109 0.54 -12.14 6.81
C GLN A 109 1.49 -12.89 5.87
N ARG A 110 0.98 -13.48 4.79
CA ARG A 110 1.82 -14.14 3.78
C ARG A 110 2.82 -13.16 3.15
N ALA A 111 2.35 -11.97 2.79
CA ALA A 111 3.20 -10.89 2.31
C ALA A 111 4.29 -10.55 3.35
N ALA A 112 3.95 -10.47 4.63
CA ALA A 112 4.88 -10.19 5.71
C ALA A 112 5.92 -11.30 5.92
N ASP A 113 5.59 -12.55 5.59
CA ASP A 113 6.50 -13.69 5.67
C ASP A 113 7.46 -13.76 4.48
N GLU A 114 6.99 -13.35 3.30
CA GLU A 114 7.79 -13.31 2.06
C GLU A 114 8.61 -12.02 1.91
N ALA A 115 8.21 -10.94 2.57
CA ALA A 115 8.92 -9.67 2.55
C ALA A 115 10.33 -9.80 3.13
N SER A 116 11.27 -9.06 2.55
CA SER A 116 12.69 -9.09 2.93
C SER A 116 13.31 -7.70 3.02
N LYS A 117 12.63 -6.67 2.51
CA LYS A 117 13.11 -5.29 2.51
C LYS A 117 12.36 -4.45 3.55
N PRO A 118 13.02 -3.49 4.23
CA PRO A 118 12.35 -2.58 5.16
C PRO A 118 11.13 -1.87 4.57
N ASN A 119 11.21 -1.43 3.32
CA ASN A 119 10.09 -0.73 2.67
C ASN A 119 8.88 -1.65 2.42
N GLU A 120 9.10 -2.95 2.19
CA GLU A 120 8.00 -3.92 2.04
C GLU A 120 7.26 -4.07 3.38
N TYR A 121 8.01 -4.29 4.48
CA TYR A 121 7.43 -4.36 5.82
C TYR A 121 6.70 -3.08 6.22
N LEU A 122 7.23 -1.90 5.87
CA LEU A 122 6.55 -0.62 6.11
C LEU A 122 5.20 -0.55 5.39
N THR A 123 5.18 -0.85 4.09
CA THR A 123 3.93 -0.81 3.31
C THR A 123 2.90 -1.79 3.85
N ILE A 124 3.30 -3.03 4.14
CA ILE A 124 2.39 -4.06 4.68
C ILE A 124 1.90 -3.67 6.09
N SER A 125 2.75 -3.06 6.92
CA SER A 125 2.37 -2.52 8.23
C SER A 125 1.30 -1.44 8.11
N GLY A 126 1.45 -0.55 7.12
CA GLY A 126 0.45 0.46 6.79
C GLY A 126 -0.90 -0.16 6.44
N TYR A 127 -0.92 -1.19 5.59
CA TYR A 127 -2.17 -1.90 5.26
C TYR A 127 -2.80 -2.59 6.47
N ALA A 128 -1.98 -3.25 7.30
CA ALA A 128 -2.46 -3.90 8.53
C ALA A 128 -3.10 -2.88 9.49
N ALA A 129 -2.44 -1.75 9.75
CA ALA A 129 -2.94 -0.71 10.65
C ALA A 129 -4.15 0.04 10.08
N ASN A 130 -4.08 0.45 8.83
CA ASN A 130 -5.06 1.36 8.24
C ASN A 130 -6.31 0.64 7.74
N ASP A 131 -6.16 -0.53 7.12
CA ASP A 131 -7.26 -1.21 6.44
C ASP A 131 -7.88 -2.29 7.31
N LEU A 132 -7.05 -3.06 8.04
CA LEU A 132 -7.52 -4.12 8.93
C LEU A 132 -7.70 -3.70 10.39
N LYS A 133 -7.14 -2.54 10.79
CA LYS A 133 -7.02 -2.13 12.20
C LYS A 133 -6.30 -3.19 13.06
N ASP A 134 -5.35 -3.89 12.47
CA ASP A 134 -4.53 -4.90 13.13
C ASP A 134 -3.22 -4.28 13.65
N ASP A 135 -3.34 -3.58 14.77
CA ASP A 135 -2.19 -2.92 15.43
C ASP A 135 -1.10 -3.92 15.82
N ALA A 136 -1.46 -5.19 16.07
CA ALA A 136 -0.50 -6.22 16.46
C ALA A 136 0.39 -6.63 15.28
N LEU A 137 -0.20 -6.94 14.13
CA LEU A 137 0.55 -7.23 12.91
C LEU A 137 1.36 -6.01 12.45
N ALA A 138 0.76 -4.82 12.52
CA ALA A 138 1.46 -3.58 12.18
C ALA A 138 2.70 -3.38 13.06
N ALA A 139 2.58 -3.56 14.38
CA ALA A 139 3.69 -3.44 15.32
C ALA A 139 4.79 -4.50 15.09
N GLU A 140 4.42 -5.75 14.78
CA GLU A 140 5.37 -6.80 14.43
C GLU A 140 6.22 -6.41 13.22
N LEU A 141 5.57 -5.92 12.16
CA LEU A 141 6.24 -5.49 10.93
C LEU A 141 7.15 -4.28 11.16
N LEU A 142 6.72 -3.30 11.94
CA LEU A 142 7.56 -2.16 12.33
C LEU A 142 8.78 -2.61 13.16
N ALA A 143 8.67 -3.67 13.95
CA ALA A 143 9.82 -4.25 14.64
C ALA A 143 10.82 -4.90 13.67
N LYS A 144 10.35 -5.52 12.58
CA LYS A 144 11.23 -6.02 11.50
C LYS A 144 11.96 -4.86 10.79
N VAL A 145 11.29 -3.73 10.56
CA VAL A 145 11.91 -2.51 10.03
C VAL A 145 12.98 -1.98 10.99
N ASP A 146 12.65 -1.85 12.27
CA ASP A 146 13.56 -1.40 13.33
C ASP A 146 14.81 -2.28 13.42
N ALA A 147 14.63 -3.59 13.28
CA ALA A 147 15.72 -4.55 13.29
C ALA A 147 16.69 -4.38 12.10
N ASN A 148 16.31 -3.70 11.02
CA ASN A 148 17.21 -3.44 9.89
C ASN A 148 18.04 -2.15 10.05
N ALA A 149 17.61 -1.21 10.89
CA ALA A 149 18.35 0.03 11.15
C ALA A 149 19.34 -0.17 12.31
N LYS A 150 20.66 -0.11 12.02
CA LYS A 150 21.72 -0.49 12.97
C LYS A 150 22.63 0.66 13.41
N SER A 151 22.38 1.87 12.92
CA SER A 151 23.16 3.06 13.21
C SER A 151 22.28 4.31 13.09
N LEU A 152 22.71 5.42 13.69
CA LEU A 152 22.06 6.72 13.52
C LEU A 152 21.82 7.04 12.03
N ALA A 153 22.83 6.81 11.18
CA ALA A 153 22.74 7.05 9.74
C ALA A 153 21.70 6.17 9.02
N ASP A 154 21.48 4.93 9.48
CA ASP A 154 20.42 4.07 8.92
C ASP A 154 19.03 4.62 9.28
N TYR A 155 18.85 5.07 10.52
CA TYR A 155 17.62 5.74 10.93
C TYR A 155 17.40 7.04 10.15
N SER A 156 18.44 7.86 9.93
CA SER A 156 18.32 9.07 9.11
C SER A 156 17.76 8.79 7.71
N LYS A 157 18.26 7.73 7.05
CA LYS A 157 17.79 7.31 5.73
C LYS A 157 16.34 6.79 5.76
N LEU A 158 16.01 6.00 6.78
CA LEU A 158 14.67 5.47 6.99
C LEU A 158 13.66 6.60 7.21
N VAL A 159 13.98 7.52 8.12
CA VAL A 159 13.17 8.69 8.48
C VAL A 159 12.92 9.57 7.26
N LYS A 160 13.95 9.83 6.47
CA LYS A 160 13.79 10.60 5.22
C LYS A 160 12.86 9.89 4.23
N THR A 161 13.04 8.58 4.03
CA THR A 161 12.15 7.78 3.16
C THR A 161 10.69 7.86 3.62
N LEU A 162 10.46 7.79 4.94
CA LEU A 162 9.12 7.90 5.52
C LEU A 162 8.52 9.29 5.32
N ILE A 163 9.28 10.36 5.51
CA ILE A 163 8.83 11.73 5.26
C ILE A 163 8.49 11.95 3.79
N ASP A 164 9.34 11.46 2.88
CA ASP A 164 9.10 11.55 1.43
C ASP A 164 7.83 10.78 1.02
N ALA A 165 7.45 9.74 1.79
CA ALA A 165 6.20 9.00 1.63
C ALA A 165 4.99 9.62 2.37
N GLY A 166 5.17 10.73 3.09
CA GLY A 166 4.11 11.40 3.87
C GLY A 166 3.89 10.84 5.28
N GLU A 167 4.63 9.80 5.68
CA GLU A 167 4.51 9.06 6.94
C GLU A 167 5.22 9.77 8.11
N THR A 168 4.89 11.04 8.34
CA THR A 168 5.63 11.93 9.25
C THR A 168 5.63 11.45 10.71
N ASP A 169 4.50 10.94 11.22
CA ASP A 169 4.40 10.47 12.61
C ASP A 169 5.19 9.16 12.84
N THR A 170 5.13 8.25 11.87
CA THR A 170 5.95 7.04 11.82
C THR A 170 7.43 7.42 11.77
N ALA A 171 7.80 8.40 10.94
CA ALA A 171 9.15 8.92 10.83
C ALA A 171 9.66 9.49 12.18
N LYS A 172 8.85 10.28 12.88
CA LYS A 172 9.19 10.78 14.23
C LYS A 172 9.42 9.63 15.21
N THR A 173 8.57 8.61 15.17
CA THR A 173 8.70 7.42 16.03
C THR A 173 10.02 6.69 15.78
N PHE A 174 10.42 6.50 14.52
CA PHE A 174 11.72 5.89 14.22
C PHE A 174 12.90 6.80 14.57
N LEU A 175 12.82 8.11 14.35
CA LEU A 175 13.91 9.00 14.74
C LEU A 175 14.13 8.99 16.26
N LYS A 176 13.07 8.95 17.09
CA LYS A 176 13.20 8.76 18.55
C LYS A 176 13.95 7.47 18.91
N LYS A 177 13.66 6.37 18.22
CA LYS A 177 14.37 5.11 18.42
C LYS A 177 15.86 5.17 18.06
N ALA A 178 16.30 6.15 17.27
CA ALA A 178 17.69 6.34 16.91
C ALA A 178 18.55 6.87 18.07
N GLU A 179 17.94 7.44 19.12
CA GLU A 179 18.64 7.97 20.31
C GLU A 179 19.55 6.93 20.97
N ARG A 180 19.20 5.64 20.87
CA ARG A 180 20.01 4.53 21.40
C ARG A 180 21.40 4.39 20.74
N TYR A 181 21.62 5.07 19.62
CA TYR A 181 22.88 5.05 18.86
C TYR A 181 23.74 6.29 19.08
N LEU A 182 23.33 7.23 19.94
CA LEU A 182 24.14 8.40 20.27
C LEU A 182 25.30 7.98 21.17
N SER A 183 26.53 8.20 20.72
CA SER A 183 27.75 7.79 21.43
C SER A 183 28.64 8.95 21.87
N GLY A 184 28.18 10.19 21.66
CA GLY A 184 28.87 11.39 22.13
C GLY A 184 28.26 12.69 21.57
N ILE A 185 28.95 13.80 21.85
CA ILE A 185 28.50 15.15 21.48
C ILE A 185 28.28 15.30 19.97
N ALA A 186 29.16 14.73 19.14
CA ALA A 186 29.04 14.83 17.69
C ALA A 186 27.76 14.16 17.15
N ASP A 187 27.44 12.95 17.65
CA ASP A 187 26.21 12.24 17.27
C ASP A 187 24.97 12.99 17.77
N THR A 188 25.03 13.53 18.99
CA THR A 188 23.94 14.31 19.60
C THR A 188 23.65 15.57 18.80
N LEU A 189 24.69 16.32 18.39
CA LEU A 189 24.53 17.50 17.54
C LEU A 189 23.91 17.13 16.19
N SER A 190 24.41 16.09 15.53
CA SER A 190 23.87 15.60 14.25
C SER A 190 22.41 15.17 14.38
N TYR A 191 22.05 14.54 15.50
CA TYR A 191 20.68 14.12 15.79
C TYR A 191 19.73 15.32 16.01
N ALA A 192 20.14 16.30 16.83
CA ALA A 192 19.38 17.53 17.04
C ALA A 192 19.20 18.35 15.74
N GLU A 193 20.23 18.41 14.90
CA GLU A 193 20.15 19.03 13.57
C GLU A 193 19.11 18.32 12.68
N GLN A 194 19.09 16.98 12.69
CA GLN A 194 18.10 16.21 11.94
C GLN A 194 16.68 16.47 12.43
N ILE A 195 16.45 16.52 13.75
CA ILE A 195 15.13 16.85 14.31
C ILE A 195 14.65 18.19 13.74
N LYS A 196 15.50 19.20 13.76
CA LYS A 196 15.16 20.54 13.25
C LYS A 196 14.93 20.54 11.74
N GLN A 197 15.81 19.90 10.96
CA GLN A 197 15.71 19.90 9.50
C GLN A 197 14.51 19.11 8.98
N LEU A 198 14.18 17.99 9.63
CA LEU A 198 13.17 17.05 9.16
C LEU A 198 11.78 17.34 9.73
N PHE A 199 11.69 17.93 10.93
CA PHE A 199 10.43 18.10 11.64
C PHE A 199 10.14 19.53 12.12
N ASP A 200 11.10 20.47 11.99
CA ASP A 200 11.05 21.83 12.55
C ASP A 200 10.70 21.87 14.05
N ASP A 201 11.03 20.79 14.76
CA ASP A 201 10.72 20.61 16.18
C ASP A 201 11.84 21.17 17.05
N ASN A 202 11.81 22.50 17.23
CA ASN A 202 12.86 23.23 17.95
C ASN A 202 12.89 22.86 19.45
N ASP A 203 11.75 22.50 20.03
CA ASP A 203 11.67 22.11 21.45
C ASP A 203 12.31 20.74 21.66
N TRP A 204 12.02 19.76 20.78
CA TRP A 204 12.66 18.45 20.84
C TRP A 204 14.17 18.55 20.60
N ALA A 205 14.60 19.28 19.56
CA ALA A 205 16.02 19.46 19.28
C ALA A 205 16.78 20.10 20.45
N ARG A 206 16.15 21.05 21.15
CA ARG A 206 16.73 21.68 22.34
C ARG A 206 16.84 20.71 23.52
N SER A 207 15.76 19.98 23.82
CA SER A 207 15.76 18.99 24.92
C SER A 207 16.86 17.96 24.74
N THR A 208 17.06 17.46 23.53
CA THR A 208 18.15 16.53 23.19
C THR A 208 19.53 17.09 23.51
N LEU A 209 19.78 18.38 23.23
CA LEU A 209 21.08 18.99 23.49
C LEU A 209 21.32 19.22 24.99
N GLU A 210 20.28 19.61 25.74
CA GLU A 210 20.35 19.83 27.19
C GLU A 210 20.61 18.51 27.96
N GLU A 211 20.10 17.37 27.48
CA GLU A 211 20.35 16.05 28.09
C GLU A 211 21.79 15.53 27.90
N ALA A 212 22.57 16.16 27.02
CA ALA A 212 23.95 15.75 26.71
C ALA A 212 25.04 16.59 27.41
N GLU A 213 24.66 17.62 28.17
CA GLU A 213 25.55 18.45 29.02
C GLU A 213 25.82 17.81 30.39
#